data_AF-A0A3A8ILT0-F1
#
_entry.id   AF-A0A3A8ILT0-F1
#
_cell.length_a   1.000
_cell.length_b   1.000
_cell.length_c   1.000
_cell.angle_alpha   90.00
_cell.angle_beta   90.00
_cell.angle_gamma   90.00
#
_symmetry.space_group_name_H-M   'P 1'
#
loop_
_entity.id
_entity.type
_entity.pdbx_description
1 polymer ?
#
loop_
_entity_poly.entity_id
_entity_poly.type
_entity_poly.pdbx_seq_one_letter_code
_entity_poly.pdbx_strand_id
1 'polypeptide(L)' 'MVLLTDHSGLPPAQRAALERELAPLTLLQDVVRWGFAHSPPRDVAAVIVQDEFTHDVVVPWADGRYLVFDTT' A
#
# COMPACT_ATOMS: atom_id res chain seq x y z
N MET A 1 15.27 -2.95 7.56
CA MET A 1 13.96 -3.34 7.02
C MET A 1 13.55 -2.24 6.05
N VAL A 2 13.48 -2.53 4.75
CA VAL A 2 13.02 -1.52 3.78
C VAL A 2 11.50 -1.47 3.88
N LEU A 3 10.97 -0.32 4.30
CA LEU A 3 9.54 -0.11 4.55
C LEU A 3 8.74 0.14 3.27
N LEU A 4 9.41 0.60 2.21
CA LEU A 4 8.81 0.90 0.91
C LEU A 4 9.86 0.71 -0.19
N THR A 5 9.55 -0.14 -1.15
CA THR A 5 10.32 -0.26 -2.40
C THR A 5 9.59 0.52 -3.48
N ASP A 6 10.24 1.56 -4.02
CA ASP A 6 9.65 2.42 -5.05
C ASP A 6 10.06 1.98 -6.45
N HIS A 7 9.09 1.46 -7.20
CA HIS A 7 9.22 1.10 -8.61
C HIS A 7 8.69 2.19 -9.56
N SER A 8 8.15 3.29 -9.02
CA SER A 8 7.47 4.34 -9.77
C SER A 8 8.29 5.64 -9.93
N GLY A 9 9.45 5.72 -9.28
CA GLY A 9 10.35 6.87 -9.40
C GLY A 9 9.82 8.12 -8.70
N LEU A 10 9.34 7.98 -7.46
CA LEU A 10 8.83 9.06 -6.64
C LEU A 10 9.91 10.10 -6.33
N PRO A 11 9.56 11.40 -6.35
CA PRO A 11 10.40 12.43 -5.78
C PRO A 11 10.74 12.11 -4.31
N PRO A 12 11.99 12.35 -3.86
CA PRO A 12 12.42 11.95 -2.51
C PRO A 12 11.52 12.45 -1.38
N ALA A 13 10.99 13.68 -1.49
CA ALA A 13 10.08 14.24 -0.50
C ALA A 13 8.72 13.52 -0.44
N GLN A 14 8.19 13.14 -1.60
CA GLN A 14 6.93 12.41 -1.69
C GLN A 14 7.09 10.98 -1.16
N ARG A 15 8.20 10.32 -1.50
CA ARG A 15 8.55 9.01 -0.96
C ARG A 15 8.66 9.04 0.57
N ALA A 16 9.39 10.01 1.13
CA ALA A 16 9.55 10.13 2.58
C ALA A 16 8.24 10.48 3.32
N ALA A 17 7.31 11.18 2.66
CA ALA A 17 5.97 11.40 3.19
C ALA A 17 5.15 10.11 3.21
N LEU A 18 5.18 9.37 2.10
CA LEU A 18 4.50 8.09 1.97
C LEU A 18 5.04 7.06 2.97
N GLU A 19 6.35 6.94 3.13
CA GLU A 19 6.95 6.02 4.12
C GLU A 19 6.46 6.29 5.54
N ARG A 20 6.31 7.56 5.95
CA ARG A 20 5.77 7.92 7.27
C ARG A 20 4.29 7.61 7.40
N GLU A 21 3.53 7.78 6.32
CA GLU A 21 2.10 7.48 6.27
C GLU A 21 1.84 5.97 6.37
N LEU A 22 2.68 5.15 5.74
CA LEU A 22 2.55 3.69 5.71
C LEU A 22 3.18 2.99 6.92
N ALA A 23 4.13 3.62 7.62
CA ALA A 23 4.80 3.05 8.79
C ALA A 23 3.90 2.41 9.88
N PRO A 24 2.71 2.96 10.22
CA PRO A 24 1.84 2.34 11.21
C PRO A 24 1.00 1.17 10.67
N LEU A 25 0.98 0.92 9.36
CA LEU A 25 0.18 -0.14 8.74
C LEU A 25 0.93 -1.46 8.86
N THR A 26 0.57 -2.26 9.86
CA THR A 26 1.29 -3.51 10.18
C THR A 26 0.48 -4.77 9.87
N LEU A 27 -0.83 -4.61 9.71
CA LEU A 27 -1.76 -5.69 9.39
C LEU A 27 -2.61 -5.31 8.17
N LEU A 28 -3.13 -6.32 7.46
CA LEU A 28 -4.04 -6.10 6.33
C LEU A 28 -5.25 -5.24 6.71
N GLN A 29 -5.81 -5.43 7.91
CA GLN A 29 -6.93 -4.61 8.39
C GLN A 29 -6.57 -3.12 8.52
N ASP A 30 -5.29 -2.79 8.79
CA ASP A 30 -4.83 -1.41 8.88
C ASP A 30 -4.80 -0.78 7.48
N VAL A 31 -4.34 -1.54 6.48
CA VAL A 31 -4.34 -1.14 5.06
C VAL A 31 -5.77 -0.87 4.58
N VAL A 32 -6.71 -1.78 4.87
CA VAL A 32 -8.12 -1.61 4.50
C VAL A 32 -8.71 -0.36 5.16
N ARG A 33 -8.51 -0.19 6.47
CA ARG A 33 -8.98 1.01 7.20
C ARG A 33 -8.37 2.30 6.63
N TRP A 34 -7.08 2.30 6.35
CA TRP A 34 -6.37 3.41 5.72
C TRP A 34 -6.96 3.74 4.34
N GLY A 35 -7.20 2.74 3.50
CA GLY A 35 -7.77 2.92 2.17
C GLY A 35 -9.16 3.57 2.22
N PHE A 36 -10.04 3.07 3.09
CA PHE A 36 -11.39 3.61 3.26
C PHE A 36 -11.45 4.97 3.99
N ALA A 37 -10.40 5.38 4.70
CA ALA A 37 -10.32 6.70 5.31
C ALA A 37 -10.10 7.84 4.28
N HIS A 38 -9.79 7.52 3.03
CA HIS A 38 -9.60 8.51 1.96
C HIS A 38 -10.93 8.97 1.35
N SER A 39 -10.91 10.14 0.71
CA SER A 39 -12.03 10.68 -0.06
C SER A 39 -11.54 11.08 -1.47
N PRO A 40 -11.88 10.32 -2.53
CA PRO A 40 -12.70 9.10 -2.51
C PRO A 40 -11.99 7.92 -1.80
N PRO A 41 -12.74 6.92 -1.30
CA PRO A 41 -12.16 5.71 -0.74
C PRO A 41 -11.25 5.01 -1.74
N ARG A 42 -10.11 4.50 -1.25
CA ARG A 42 -9.19 3.66 -2.02
C ARG A 42 -9.47 2.20 -1.68
N ASP A 43 -10.36 1.58 -2.44
CA ASP A 43 -10.71 0.16 -2.27
C ASP A 43 -9.60 -0.75 -2.84
N VAL A 44 -9.58 -2.01 -2.40
CA VAL A 44 -8.65 -3.02 -2.89
C VAL A 44 -8.95 -3.27 -4.38
N ALA A 45 -7.97 -2.99 -5.23
CA ALA A 45 -8.08 -3.21 -6.66
C ALA A 45 -7.88 -4.69 -7.04
N ALA A 46 -6.99 -5.38 -6.33
CA ALA A 46 -6.73 -6.80 -6.52
C ALA A 46 -6.12 -7.42 -5.26
N VAL A 47 -6.38 -8.71 -5.08
CA VAL A 47 -5.66 -9.58 -4.16
C VAL A 47 -5.00 -10.67 -4.99
N ILE A 48 -3.66 -10.75 -4.94
CA ILE A 48 -2.89 -11.75 -5.66
C ILE A 48 -2.47 -12.82 -4.66
N VAL A 49 -3.01 -14.02 -4.81
CA VAL A 49 -2.66 -15.17 -3.98
C VAL A 49 -1.29 -15.67 -4.41
N GLN A 50 -0.31 -15.66 -3.51
CA GLN A 50 1.02 -16.23 -3.77
C GLN A 50 1.09 -17.69 -3.32
N ASP A 51 0.59 -17.98 -2.11
CA ASP A 51 0.45 -19.32 -1.55
C ASP A 51 -0.77 -19.39 -0.61
N GLU A 52 -0.90 -20.47 0.19
CA GLU A 52 -2.04 -20.68 1.09
C GLU A 52 -2.16 -19.63 2.21
N PHE A 53 -1.11 -18.88 2.51
CA PHE A 53 -1.05 -17.91 3.61
C PHE A 53 -0.61 -16.51 3.13
N THR A 54 0.12 -16.41 2.03
CA THR A 54 0.73 -15.15 1.55
C THR A 54 -0.06 -14.57 0.39
N HIS A 55 -0.35 -13.27 0.50
CA HIS A 55 -1.13 -12.51 -0.47
C HIS A 55 -0.54 -11.12 -0.68
N ASP A 56 -0.49 -10.68 -1.93
CA ASP A 56 -0.22 -9.28 -2.26
C ASP A 56 -1.55 -8.53 -2.42
N VAL A 57 -1.69 -7.41 -1.71
CA VAL A 57 -2.89 -6.56 -1.78
C VAL A 57 -2.56 -5.28 -2.52
N VAL A 58 -3.25 -5.06 -3.63
CA VAL A 58 -3.04 -3.92 -4.52
C VAL A 58 -4.07 -2.84 -4.23
N VAL A 59 -3.60 -1.65 -3.88
CA VAL A 59 -4.45 -0.49 -3.57
C VAL A 59 -4.10 0.67 -4.50
N PRO A 60 -5.08 1.31 -5.16
CA PRO A 60 -4.82 2.47 -5.99
C PRO A 60 -4.29 3.64 -5.17
N TRP A 61 -3.38 4.39 -5.77
CA TRP A 61 -2.73 5.55 -5.19
C TRP A 61 -2.68 6.69 -6.21
N ALA A 62 -2.05 7.80 -5.83
CA ALA A 62 -2.06 9.04 -6.61
C ALA A 62 -1.47 8.87 -8.03
N ASP A 63 -1.96 9.69 -8.96
CA ASP A 63 -1.48 9.77 -10.35
C ASP A 63 -1.50 8.44 -11.12
N GLY A 64 -2.50 7.57 -10.85
CA GLY A 64 -2.62 6.27 -11.51
C GLY A 64 -1.57 5.24 -11.07
N ARG A 65 -0.88 5.49 -9.96
CA ARG A 65 0.06 4.56 -9.35
C ARG A 65 -0.67 3.64 -8.37
N TYR A 66 0.02 2.59 -7.95
CA TYR A 66 -0.51 1.58 -7.02
C TYR A 66 0.50 1.31 -5.92
N LEU A 67 -0.03 0.96 -4.74
CA LEU A 67 0.74 0.40 -3.64
C LEU A 67 0.44 -1.10 -3.58
N VAL A 68 1.49 -1.88 -3.37
CA VAL A 68 1.40 -3.33 -3.17
C VAL A 68 1.84 -3.61 -1.74
N PHE A 69 0.97 -4.25 -0.98
CA PHE A 69 1.22 -4.64 0.40
C PHE A 69 1.39 -6.15 0.46
N ASP A 70 2.56 -6.60 0.88
CA ASP A 70 2.83 -8.01 1.15
C ASP A 70 2.17 -8.37 2.49
N THR A 71 1.30 -9.38 2.49
CA THR A 71 0.58 -9.81 3.69
C THR A 71 0.69 -11.32 3.87
N THR A 72 0.83 -11.74 5.13
CA THR A 72 0.91 -13.15 5.57
C THR A 72 -0.15 -13.44 6.61
#